data_AF-A0A510JED2-F1
#
_entry.id   AF-A0A510JED2-F1
#
_cell.length_a   1.000
_cell.length_b   1.000
_cell.length_c   1.000
_cell.angle_alpha   90.00
_cell.angle_beta   90.00
_cell.angle_gamma   90.00
#
_symmetry.space_group_name_H-M   'P 1'
#
loop_
_entity.id
_entity.type
_entity.pdbx_description
1 polymer ?
#
loop_
_entity_poly.entity_id
_entity_poly.type
_entity_poly.pdbx_seq_one_letter_code
_entity_poly.pdbx_strand_id
1 'polypeptide(L)'
;MNMKKIFLFICLILMFVSCGKFDRKKYSKKDLKKLDFNKNYDFKHKESFMGESVYYEWNLECIELNCSISYLNEVKNYSNKITLVLKDYKQKNKIMKQIVNGMKKPDENVIVRDYYPESKIAIYDKNEHYSFETSVKNEEFYKVLDNLLGENHERLLEKL
;
A
#
# COMPACT_ATOMS: atom_id res chain seq x y z
N MET A 1 -34.17 36.48 -18.51
CA MET A 1 -33.68 35.24 -17.89
C MET A 1 -34.10 35.23 -16.42
N ASN A 2 -34.99 34.31 -16.01
CA ASN A 2 -35.64 34.33 -14.68
C ASN A 2 -34.63 34.13 -13.54
N MET A 3 -34.67 34.96 -12.49
CA MET A 3 -33.73 34.90 -11.35
C MET A 3 -33.63 33.50 -10.69
N LYS A 4 -34.72 32.74 -10.69
CA LYS A 4 -34.73 31.34 -10.20
C LYS A 4 -33.83 30.40 -11.01
N LYS A 5 -33.71 30.62 -12.33
CA LYS A 5 -32.82 29.82 -13.21
C LYS A 5 -31.35 30.17 -12.98
N ILE A 6 -31.04 31.43 -12.64
CA ILE A 6 -29.68 31.87 -12.31
C ILE A 6 -29.23 31.27 -10.97
N PHE A 7 -30.10 31.27 -9.96
CA PHE A 7 -29.80 30.67 -8.65
C PHE A 7 -29.54 29.16 -8.74
N LEU A 8 -30.36 28.44 -9.53
CA LEU A 8 -30.13 27.01 -9.78
C LEU A 8 -28.80 26.74 -10.49
N PHE A 9 -28.42 27.59 -11.44
CA PHE A 9 -27.12 27.48 -12.13
C PHE A 9 -25.95 27.71 -11.19
N ILE A 10 -26.04 28.67 -10.26
CA ILE A 10 -24.99 28.95 -9.27
C ILE A 10 -24.86 27.78 -8.26
N CYS A 11 -25.97 27.21 -7.80
CA CYS A 11 -25.93 26.01 -6.92
C CYS A 11 -25.31 24.79 -7.61
N LEU A 12 -25.59 24.58 -8.90
CA LEU A 12 -24.97 23.51 -9.70
C LEU A 12 -23.46 23.71 -9.83
N ILE A 13 -23.00 24.94 -10.09
CA ILE A 13 -21.57 25.27 -10.19
C ILE A 13 -20.86 25.06 -8.84
N LEU A 14 -21.50 25.40 -7.72
CA LEU A 14 -20.94 25.20 -6.37
C LEU A 14 -20.81 23.71 -5.99
N MET A 15 -21.67 22.82 -6.51
CA MET A 15 -21.52 21.36 -6.31
C MET A 15 -20.30 20.78 -7.04
N PHE A 16 -19.76 21.44 -8.07
CA PHE A 16 -18.53 21.00 -8.73
C PHE A 16 -17.25 21.49 -8.03
N VAL A 17 -17.35 22.46 -7.11
CA VAL A 17 -16.21 22.96 -6.32
C VAL A 17 -15.95 22.12 -5.07
N SER A 18 -16.92 21.30 -4.63
CA SER A 18 -16.74 20.37 -3.50
C SER A 18 -16.21 18.99 -3.89
N CYS A 19 -15.81 18.78 -5.15
CA CYS A 19 -14.84 17.73 -5.47
C CYS A 19 -13.48 18.20 -4.95
N GLY A 20 -13.36 18.22 -3.61
CA GLY A 20 -12.09 18.31 -2.94
C GLY A 20 -11.26 17.18 -3.49
N LYS A 21 -10.31 17.53 -4.36
CA LYS A 21 -9.14 16.71 -4.57
C LYS A 21 -8.64 16.46 -3.17
N PHE A 22 -8.91 15.25 -2.66
CA PHE A 22 -8.18 14.73 -1.53
C PHE A 22 -6.77 14.65 -2.08
N ASP A 23 -6.04 15.76 -1.98
CA ASP A 23 -4.63 15.82 -2.27
C ASP A 23 -4.06 14.78 -1.33
N ARG A 24 -3.89 13.55 -1.83
CA ARG A 24 -3.21 12.48 -1.12
C ARG A 24 -1.85 13.05 -0.85
N LYS A 25 -1.70 13.66 0.33
CA LYS A 25 -0.44 14.22 0.79
C LYS A 25 0.58 13.10 0.56
N LYS A 26 1.57 13.37 -0.28
CA LYS A 26 2.65 12.44 -0.53
C LYS A 26 3.53 12.53 0.71
N TYR A 27 3.27 11.66 1.69
CA TYR A 27 3.99 11.70 2.96
C TYR A 27 5.42 11.22 2.75
N SER A 28 6.33 11.80 3.52
CA SER A 28 7.74 11.48 3.48
C SER A 28 8.07 10.38 4.50
N LYS A 29 9.21 9.70 4.37
CA LYS A 29 9.72 8.78 5.42
C LYS A 29 9.79 9.44 6.82
N LYS A 30 9.93 10.77 6.90
CA LYS A 30 9.91 11.49 8.19
C LYS A 30 8.54 11.42 8.87
N ASP A 31 7.47 11.23 8.11
CA ASP A 31 6.11 11.11 8.62
C ASP A 31 5.81 9.69 9.10
N LEU A 32 6.42 8.66 8.49
CA LEU A 32 6.40 7.30 9.04
C LEU A 32 7.05 7.21 10.43
N LYS A 33 8.07 8.05 10.72
CA LYS A 33 8.68 8.11 12.06
C LYS A 33 7.74 8.66 13.14
N LYS A 34 6.64 9.32 12.76
CA LYS A 34 5.65 9.88 13.68
C LYS A 34 4.49 8.92 13.95
N LEU A 35 4.48 7.76 13.30
CA LEU A 35 3.45 6.74 13.51
C LEU A 35 3.52 6.23 14.95
N ASP A 36 2.38 6.28 15.63
CA ASP A 36 2.20 5.58 16.89
C ASP A 36 1.81 4.14 16.61
N PHE A 37 2.79 3.23 16.60
CA PHE A 37 2.56 1.79 16.39
C PHE A 37 1.72 1.12 17.49
N ASN A 38 1.31 1.83 18.55
CA ASN A 38 0.34 1.31 19.50
C ASN A 38 -1.12 1.52 19.06
N LYS A 39 -1.37 2.40 18.08
CA LYS A 39 -2.67 2.55 17.45
C LYS A 39 -2.94 1.41 16.47
N ASN A 40 -4.22 1.10 16.29
CA ASN A 40 -4.69 -0.01 15.46
C ASN A 40 -4.96 0.42 14.01
N TYR A 41 -3.95 0.98 13.35
CA TYR A 41 -4.08 1.41 11.96
C TYR A 41 -4.36 0.25 11.01
N ASP A 42 -5.15 0.53 9.97
CA ASP A 42 -5.22 -0.35 8.81
C ASP A 42 -4.10 -0.01 7.85
N PHE A 43 -3.67 -1.00 7.07
CA PHE A 43 -2.59 -0.77 6.13
C PHE A 43 -2.71 -1.65 4.90
N LYS A 44 -2.12 -1.15 3.81
CA LYS A 44 -1.87 -1.89 2.58
C LYS A 44 -0.43 -1.69 2.18
N HIS A 45 0.29 -2.79 2.02
CA HIS A 45 1.64 -2.84 1.49
C HIS A 45 1.66 -3.53 0.13
N LYS A 46 2.50 -3.02 -0.78
CA LYS A 46 2.69 -3.54 -2.13
C LYS A 46 4.18 -3.58 -2.44
N GLU A 47 4.67 -4.73 -2.92
CA GLU A 47 5.97 -4.85 -3.60
C GLU A 47 5.74 -5.19 -5.07
N SER A 48 6.45 -4.50 -5.96
CA SER A 48 6.42 -4.75 -7.40
C SER A 48 7.82 -5.01 -7.91
N PHE A 49 7.97 -5.99 -8.81
CA PHE A 49 9.26 -6.30 -9.42
C PHE A 49 9.09 -6.93 -10.80
N MET A 50 10.13 -6.80 -11.63
CA MET A 50 10.23 -7.46 -12.93
C MET A 50 11.08 -8.72 -12.80
N GLY A 51 10.54 -9.89 -13.17
CA GLY A 51 11.35 -11.07 -13.49
C GLY A 51 11.83 -11.03 -14.94
N GLU A 52 12.09 -12.18 -15.55
CA GLU A 52 12.49 -12.35 -16.97
C GLU A 52 11.44 -11.80 -17.96
N SER A 53 11.28 -10.47 -17.99
CA SER A 53 10.26 -9.72 -18.74
C SER A 53 8.80 -9.92 -18.28
N VAL A 54 8.59 -10.44 -17.07
CA VAL A 54 7.25 -10.59 -16.45
C VAL A 54 7.12 -9.65 -15.26
N TYR A 55 6.04 -8.88 -15.19
CA TYR A 55 5.71 -8.07 -14.02
C TYR A 55 5.03 -8.90 -12.94
N TYR A 56 5.52 -8.72 -11.72
CA TYR A 56 5.02 -9.39 -10.53
C TYR A 56 4.69 -8.38 -9.44
N GLU A 57 3.65 -8.66 -8.67
CA GLU A 57 3.24 -7.82 -7.57
C GLU A 57 2.67 -8.62 -6.41
N TRP A 58 3.24 -8.39 -5.22
CA TRP A 58 2.70 -8.87 -3.95
C TRP A 58 1.96 -7.75 -3.25
N ASN A 59 0.79 -8.06 -2.70
CA ASN A 59 0.01 -7.16 -1.86
C ASN A 59 -0.27 -7.84 -0.51
N LEU A 60 -0.12 -7.09 0.58
CA LEU A 60 -0.65 -7.43 1.90
C LEU A 60 -1.55 -6.29 2.36
N GLU A 61 -2.82 -6.58 2.57
CA GLU A 61 -3.80 -5.62 3.08
C GLU A 61 -4.38 -6.14 4.39
N CYS A 62 -4.39 -5.31 5.43
CA CYS A 62 -4.93 -5.65 6.73
C CYS A 62 -5.91 -4.57 7.19
N ILE A 63 -7.18 -4.95 7.33
CA ILE A 63 -8.28 -4.13 7.85
C ILE A 63 -8.76 -4.75 9.16
N GLU A 64 -8.70 -3.98 10.23
CA GLU A 64 -8.85 -4.50 11.60
C GLU A 64 -7.91 -5.69 11.82
N LEU A 65 -8.40 -6.90 12.10
CA LEU A 65 -7.58 -8.11 12.20
C LEU A 65 -7.63 -9.01 10.95
N ASN A 66 -8.42 -8.61 9.94
CA ASN A 66 -8.59 -9.37 8.72
C ASN A 66 -7.55 -8.93 7.70
N CYS A 67 -6.66 -9.85 7.34
CA CYS A 67 -5.64 -9.61 6.35
C CYS A 67 -5.89 -10.42 5.08
N SER A 68 -5.38 -9.92 3.96
CA SER A 68 -5.30 -10.68 2.73
C SER A 68 -3.96 -10.47 2.04
N ILE A 69 -3.41 -11.56 1.55
CA ILE A 69 -2.24 -11.59 0.69
C ILE A 69 -2.74 -11.86 -0.71
N SER A 70 -2.35 -11.03 -1.67
CA SER A 70 -2.60 -11.34 -3.07
C SER A 70 -1.35 -11.23 -3.91
N TYR A 71 -1.29 -12.06 -4.94
CA TYR A 71 -0.20 -12.08 -5.91
C TYR A 71 -0.74 -11.85 -7.30
N LEU A 72 -0.06 -11.01 -8.08
CA LEU A 72 -0.36 -10.77 -9.49
C LEU A 72 0.84 -11.13 -10.34
N ASN A 73 0.58 -11.89 -11.40
CA ASN A 73 1.47 -12.11 -12.53
C ASN A 73 0.75 -11.63 -13.80
N GLU A 74 1.26 -10.55 -14.42
CA GLU A 74 0.58 -9.91 -15.55
C GLU A 74 0.43 -10.83 -16.78
N VAL A 75 1.41 -11.71 -17.04
CA VAL A 75 1.41 -12.57 -18.22
C VAL A 75 0.39 -13.70 -18.11
N LYS A 76 0.21 -14.24 -16.89
CA LYS A 76 -0.71 -15.37 -16.66
C LYS A 76 -2.13 -14.92 -16.26
N ASN A 77 -2.36 -13.61 -16.08
CA ASN A 77 -3.59 -13.04 -15.48
C ASN A 77 -4.02 -13.80 -14.21
N TYR A 78 -3.04 -14.29 -13.46
CA TYR A 78 -3.24 -15.16 -12.32
C TYR A 78 -3.26 -14.30 -11.07
N SER A 79 -4.40 -14.31 -10.37
CA SER A 79 -4.54 -13.68 -9.06
C SER A 79 -4.96 -14.73 -8.06
N ASN A 80 -4.09 -14.99 -7.08
CA ASN A 80 -4.46 -15.75 -5.89
C ASN A 80 -4.62 -14.77 -4.74
N LYS A 81 -5.65 -14.98 -3.94
CA LYS A 81 -5.94 -14.18 -2.74
C LYS A 81 -6.11 -15.13 -1.57
N ILE A 82 -5.20 -15.03 -0.61
CA ILE A 82 -5.23 -15.77 0.64
C ILE A 82 -5.72 -14.82 1.72
N THR A 83 -6.86 -15.12 2.33
CA THR A 83 -7.37 -14.37 3.48
C THR A 83 -6.93 -15.05 4.76
N LEU A 84 -6.46 -14.28 5.72
CA LEU A 84 -6.05 -14.76 7.04
C LEU A 84 -6.51 -13.79 8.13
N VAL A 85 -6.77 -14.33 9.32
CA VAL A 85 -7.15 -13.52 10.49
C VAL A 85 -6.00 -13.53 11.47
N LEU A 86 -5.50 -12.35 11.82
CA LEU A 86 -4.46 -12.21 12.83
C LEU A 86 -5.03 -12.46 14.22
N LYS A 87 -4.18 -12.96 15.12
CA LYS A 87 -4.56 -13.30 16.49
C LYS A 87 -5.05 -12.09 17.28
N ASP A 88 -4.31 -10.98 17.18
CA ASP A 88 -4.56 -9.77 17.93
C ASP A 88 -3.89 -8.55 17.28
N TYR A 89 -4.25 -7.36 17.76
CA TYR A 89 -3.68 -6.10 17.28
C TYR A 89 -2.18 -5.98 17.58
N LYS A 90 -1.67 -6.66 18.62
CA LYS A 90 -0.24 -6.65 18.93
C LYS A 90 0.57 -7.35 17.83
N GLN A 91 0.06 -8.46 17.28
CA GLN A 91 0.62 -9.13 16.12
C GLN A 91 0.57 -8.21 14.88
N LYS A 92 -0.58 -7.59 14.60
CA LYS A 92 -0.74 -6.67 13.46
C LYS A 92 0.24 -5.51 13.52
N ASN A 93 0.36 -4.88 14.69
CA ASN A 93 1.23 -3.73 14.87
C ASN A 93 2.71 -4.12 14.76
N LYS A 94 3.09 -5.32 15.20
CA LYS A 94 4.43 -5.87 15.00
C LYS A 94 4.75 -6.06 13.51
N ILE A 95 3.81 -6.62 12.75
CA ILE A 95 3.94 -6.80 11.30
C ILE A 95 4.12 -5.45 10.61
N MET A 96 3.21 -4.50 10.86
CA MET A 96 3.27 -3.17 10.26
C MET A 96 4.59 -2.46 10.60
N LYS A 97 5.03 -2.52 11.85
CA LYS A 97 6.31 -1.94 12.29
C LYS A 97 7.50 -2.58 11.57
N GLN A 98 7.49 -3.90 11.39
CA GLN A 98 8.55 -4.61 10.67
C GLN A 98 8.64 -4.15 9.21
N ILE A 99 7.50 -4.07 8.51
CA ILE A 99 7.44 -3.57 7.12
C ILE A 99 7.94 -2.13 7.05
N VAL A 100 7.42 -1.24 7.90
CA VAL A 100 7.81 0.19 7.91
C VAL A 100 9.30 0.37 8.19
N ASN A 101 9.88 -0.42 9.08
CA ASN A 101 11.32 -0.37 9.36
C ASN A 101 12.18 -0.82 8.17
N GLY A 102 11.68 -1.77 7.38
CA GLY A 102 12.34 -2.22 6.15
C GLY A 102 12.27 -1.22 5.00
N MET A 103 11.37 -0.24 5.04
CA MET A 103 11.26 0.80 4.01
C MET A 103 12.52 1.68 3.97
N LYS A 104 13.36 1.51 2.96
CA LYS A 104 14.58 2.31 2.75
C LYS A 104 14.32 3.47 1.78
N LYS A 105 15.20 4.47 1.78
CA LYS A 105 15.24 5.46 0.69
C LYS A 105 16.26 4.96 -0.33
N PRO A 106 16.08 5.23 -1.64
CA PRO A 106 17.15 5.01 -2.60
C PRO A 106 18.35 5.89 -2.26
N ASP A 107 19.55 5.39 -2.51
CA ASP A 107 20.77 6.20 -2.40
C ASP A 107 20.74 7.33 -3.44
N GLU A 108 21.26 8.50 -3.10
CA GLU A 108 21.19 9.72 -3.91
C GLU A 108 21.82 9.57 -5.32
N ASN A 109 22.68 8.57 -5.50
CA ASN A 109 23.40 8.28 -6.75
C ASN A 109 22.78 7.15 -7.58
N VAL A 110 21.66 6.58 -7.15
CA VAL A 110 20.97 5.55 -7.93
C VAL A 110 20.20 6.24 -9.05
N ILE A 111 20.68 6.08 -10.28
CA ILE A 111 19.92 6.40 -11.48
C ILE A 111 18.69 5.51 -11.46
N VAL A 112 17.58 6.05 -10.99
CA VAL A 112 16.26 5.42 -11.08
C VAL A 112 15.95 5.37 -12.57
N ARG A 113 16.31 4.26 -13.23
CA ARG A 113 15.73 3.95 -14.54
C ARG A 113 14.22 3.89 -14.32
N ASP A 114 13.44 4.33 -15.31
CA ASP A 114 11.98 4.56 -15.24
C ASP A 114 11.11 3.34 -14.86
N TYR A 115 11.66 2.27 -14.31
CA TYR A 115 10.96 1.06 -13.95
C TYR A 115 10.70 0.94 -12.45
N TYR A 116 9.52 1.44 -12.08
CA TYR A 116 8.62 0.99 -11.01
C TYR A 116 9.04 1.17 -9.53
N PRO A 117 8.08 1.47 -8.64
CA PRO A 117 8.34 1.46 -7.21
C PRO A 117 8.51 0.02 -6.74
N GLU A 118 9.69 -0.31 -6.24
CA GLU A 118 9.95 -1.61 -5.63
C GLU A 118 9.03 -1.83 -4.40
N SER A 119 8.68 -0.76 -3.68
CA SER A 119 7.96 -0.88 -2.41
C SER A 119 7.04 0.31 -2.12
N LYS A 120 5.79 0.04 -1.70
CA LYS A 120 4.80 1.05 -1.32
C LYS A 120 3.96 0.60 -0.13
N ILE A 121 3.81 1.49 0.85
CA ILE A 121 2.89 1.30 1.97
C ILE A 121 1.91 2.47 2.08
N ALA A 122 0.65 2.16 2.35
CA ALA A 122 -0.37 3.08 2.82
C ALA A 122 -0.85 2.62 4.20
N ILE A 123 -0.92 3.54 5.15
CA ILE A 123 -1.36 3.31 6.53
C ILE A 123 -2.45 4.33 6.82
N TYR A 124 -3.60 3.89 7.32
CA TYR A 124 -4.73 4.77 7.49
C TYR A 124 -5.62 4.37 8.67
N ASP A 125 -6.31 5.37 9.22
CA ASP A 125 -7.48 5.22 10.07
C ASP A 125 -8.57 6.23 9.64
N LYS A 126 -9.59 6.46 10.47
CA LYS A 126 -10.68 7.40 10.16
C LYS A 126 -10.22 8.84 9.90
N ASN A 127 -9.10 9.27 10.48
CA ASN A 127 -8.66 10.66 10.53
C ASN A 127 -7.25 10.89 9.96
N GLU A 128 -6.44 9.84 9.91
CA GLU A 128 -5.03 9.88 9.52
C GLU A 128 -4.80 8.98 8.31
N HIS A 129 -4.02 9.47 7.35
CA HIS A 129 -3.58 8.69 6.20
C HIS A 129 -2.10 9.00 5.99
N TYR A 130 -1.28 7.97 5.86
CA TYR A 130 0.15 8.05 5.61
C TYR A 130 0.45 7.18 4.39
N SER A 131 1.33 7.65 3.52
CA SER A 131 1.80 6.84 2.40
C SER A 131 3.27 7.06 2.17
N PHE A 132 4.00 5.99 1.86
CA PHE A 132 5.39 6.08 1.50
C PHE A 132 5.68 5.10 0.36
N GLU A 133 6.53 5.52 -0.55
CA GLU A 133 6.88 4.79 -1.76
C GLU A 133 8.36 4.96 -2.02
N THR A 134 9.03 3.88 -2.42
CA THR A 134 10.46 3.84 -2.68
C THR A 134 10.76 2.84 -3.80
N SER A 135 11.83 3.10 -4.55
CA SER A 135 12.41 2.19 -5.52
C SER A 135 13.46 1.27 -4.87
N VAL A 136 13.27 0.91 -3.60
CA VAL A 136 14.16 -0.01 -2.87
C VAL A 136 13.33 -1.14 -2.27
N LYS A 137 13.68 -2.38 -2.59
CA LYS A 137 13.02 -3.61 -2.18
C LYS A 137 12.98 -3.72 -0.68
N ASN A 138 11.82 -4.11 -0.15
CA ASN A 138 11.64 -4.29 1.28
C ASN A 138 11.84 -5.75 1.68
N GLU A 139 13.08 -6.14 1.98
CA GLU A 139 13.38 -7.51 2.43
C GLU A 139 12.63 -7.92 3.71
N GLU A 140 12.27 -6.97 4.58
CA GLU A 140 11.47 -7.27 5.77
C GLU A 140 10.03 -7.62 5.42
N PHE A 141 9.48 -7.07 4.33
CA PHE A 141 8.17 -7.47 3.84
C PHE A 141 8.15 -8.93 3.39
N TYR A 142 9.16 -9.40 2.65
CA TYR A 142 9.21 -10.80 2.20
C TYR A 142 9.33 -11.78 3.38
N LYS A 143 10.07 -11.42 4.44
CA LYS A 143 10.08 -12.21 5.68
C LYS A 143 8.71 -12.25 6.36
N VAL A 144 7.99 -11.14 6.37
CA VAL A 144 6.61 -11.10 6.88
C VAL A 144 5.71 -12.01 6.05
N LEU A 145 5.83 -11.93 4.72
CA LEU A 145 5.07 -12.72 3.77
C LEU A 145 5.27 -14.22 4.01
N ASP A 146 6.52 -14.68 4.06
CA ASP A 146 6.87 -16.09 4.32
C ASP A 146 6.30 -16.59 5.65
N ASN A 147 6.42 -15.77 6.71
CA ASN A 147 5.89 -16.11 8.02
C ASN A 147 4.36 -16.23 8.04
N LEU A 148 3.65 -15.38 7.29
CA LEU A 148 2.19 -15.43 7.20
C LEU A 148 1.69 -16.59 6.35
N LEU A 149 2.44 -16.96 5.31
CA LEU A 149 2.12 -18.09 4.43
C LEU A 149 2.49 -19.45 5.06
N GLY A 150 3.48 -19.47 5.95
CA GLY A 150 4.05 -20.71 6.50
C GLY A 150 4.95 -21.46 5.51
N GLU A 151 5.18 -20.92 4.31
CA GLU A 151 6.13 -21.40 3.31
C GLU A 151 6.81 -20.23 2.63
N ASN A 152 7.94 -20.49 1.96
CA ASN A 152 8.67 -19.48 1.21
C ASN A 152 7.86 -19.02 -0.02
N HIS A 153 7.72 -17.71 -0.20
CA HIS A 153 6.95 -17.08 -1.27
C HIS A 153 7.45 -17.41 -2.68
N GLU A 154 8.75 -17.66 -2.89
CA GLU A 154 9.30 -18.05 -4.20
C GLU A 154 8.78 -19.42 -4.64
N ARG A 155 8.54 -20.34 -3.69
CA ARG A 155 7.91 -21.64 -4.01
C ARG A 155 6.48 -21.50 -4.50
N LEU A 156 5.76 -20.45 -4.06
CA LEU A 156 4.46 -20.15 -4.65
C LEU A 156 4.63 -19.70 -6.09
N LEU A 157 5.70 -18.95 -6.42
CA LEU A 157 5.96 -18.53 -7.81
C LEU A 157 6.22 -19.71 -8.74
N GLU A 158 6.93 -20.74 -8.26
CA GLU A 158 7.22 -21.96 -9.03
C GLU A 158 5.97 -22.81 -9.33
N LYS A 159 4.97 -22.76 -8.45
CA LYS A 159 3.70 -23.50 -8.61
C LYS A 159 2.75 -22.83 -9.62
N LEU A 160 3.06 -21.63 -10.11
CA LEU A 160 2.21 -20.80 -10.99
C LEU A 160 2.66 -20.83 -12.44
#